data_AF-A0A3N3ZQA2-F1
#
_entry.id   AF-A0A3N3ZQA2-F1
#
_cell.length_a   1.000
_cell.length_b   1.000
_cell.length_c   1.000
_cell.angle_alpha   90.00
_cell.angle_beta   90.00
_cell.angle_gamma   90.00
#
_symmetry.space_group_name_H-M   'P 1'
#
loop_
_entity.id
_entity.type
_entity.pdbx_description
1 polymer ?
#
loop_
_entity_poly.entity_id
_entity_poly.type
_entity_poly.pdbx_seq_one_letter_code
_entity_poly.pdbx_strand_id
1 'polypeptide(L)'
;MSAEMERDSLWERAVLASEVERICVTPEGLAHWLVSDVASGIASANGLAEEAAWLRDLPIPKGLASPPGANEVLERVGDRAGAVLGEVWNETNERQQLESGFGNPRPYWLEVALAATSQTGLWVGVVRRARAALFSAYTTAALRDRGEELRGIPVEEGGWLSTWLGSVQMDLWDHARQLTYWPLTAGDDPGSKENIGLIVGGNPRWWPDDAPQAESVT
;
A
#
# COMPACT_ATOMS: atom_id res chain seq x y z
N MET A 1 -6.21 -16.43 29.48
CA MET A 1 -5.21 -15.86 28.56
C MET A 1 -5.10 -14.40 28.92
N SER A 2 -3.91 -13.91 29.27
CA SER A 2 -3.71 -12.52 29.71
C SER A 2 -3.64 -11.58 28.51
N ALA A 3 -4.10 -10.34 28.68
CA ALA A 3 -4.03 -9.27 27.69
C ALA A 3 -2.59 -8.94 27.25
N GLU A 4 -1.59 -9.27 28.08
CA GLU A 4 -0.16 -9.19 27.71
C GLU A 4 0.21 -10.18 26.60
N MET A 5 -0.38 -11.38 26.58
CA MET A 5 -0.14 -12.40 25.55
C MET A 5 -0.79 -12.06 24.20
N GLU A 6 -1.84 -11.25 24.18
CA GLU A 6 -2.47 -10.78 22.93
C GLU A 6 -1.76 -9.56 22.33
N ARG A 7 -1.23 -8.66 23.18
CA ARG A 7 -0.40 -7.52 22.75
C ARG A 7 0.83 -7.97 21.99
N ASP A 8 1.58 -8.95 22.50
CA ASP A 8 2.78 -9.47 21.81
C ASP A 8 2.47 -10.01 20.40
N SER A 9 1.25 -10.52 20.16
CA SER A 9 0.89 -11.16 18.89
C SER A 9 0.68 -10.22 17.70
N LEU A 10 0.34 -8.95 17.96
CA LEU A 10 0.16 -7.93 16.92
C LEU A 10 1.50 -7.26 16.55
N TRP A 11 2.40 -7.11 17.52
CA TRP A 11 3.72 -6.50 17.34
C TRP A 11 4.70 -7.38 16.57
N GLU A 12 4.65 -8.70 16.77
CA GLU A 12 5.50 -9.66 16.03
C GLU A 12 5.25 -9.65 14.51
N ARG A 13 4.15 -9.05 14.05
CA ARG A 13 3.72 -9.10 12.63
C ARG A 13 3.73 -7.74 11.93
N ALA A 14 4.11 -6.66 12.61
CA ALA A 14 4.15 -5.33 12.03
C ALA A 14 5.37 -5.17 11.09
N VAL A 15 5.17 -4.47 9.97
CA VAL A 15 6.24 -4.22 8.98
C VAL A 15 6.66 -2.75 8.97
N LEU A 16 7.98 -2.53 8.98
CA LEU A 16 8.66 -1.24 8.81
C LEU A 16 9.19 -1.11 7.37
N ALA A 17 8.90 0.00 6.68
CA ALA A 17 9.53 0.42 5.41
C ALA A 17 10.62 1.49 5.69
N SER A 18 11.69 1.65 4.94
CA SER A 18 12.87 2.43 5.42
C SER A 18 13.09 3.84 4.82
N GLU A 19 12.07 4.51 4.28
CA GLU A 19 11.92 5.98 4.42
C GLU A 19 10.94 6.33 5.57
N VAL A 20 10.45 5.25 6.16
CA VAL A 20 9.27 4.98 6.94
C VAL A 20 9.77 4.26 8.23
N GLU A 21 10.98 4.60 8.70
CA GLU A 21 11.58 4.03 9.93
C GLU A 21 10.72 4.31 11.18
N ARG A 22 9.60 5.00 10.98
CA ARG A 22 8.63 5.48 11.93
C ARG A 22 7.20 5.16 11.54
N ILE A 23 6.88 4.26 10.59
CA ILE A 23 5.50 3.73 10.54
C ILE A 23 5.41 2.22 10.56
N CYS A 24 4.42 1.75 11.33
CA CYS A 24 4.04 0.34 11.46
C CYS A 24 2.65 0.13 10.89
N VAL A 25 2.43 -0.99 10.23
CA VAL A 25 1.13 -1.39 9.67
C VAL A 25 0.83 -2.83 10.08
N THR A 26 -0.43 -3.14 10.41
CA THR A 26 -0.86 -4.52 10.70
C THR A 26 -0.93 -5.37 9.43
N PRO A 27 -0.79 -6.71 9.52
CA PRO A 27 -1.01 -7.60 8.37
C PRO A 27 -2.37 -7.40 7.69
N GLU A 28 -3.42 -7.21 8.49
CA GLU A 28 -4.78 -6.97 8.03
C GLU A 28 -4.89 -5.61 7.31
N GLY A 29 -4.25 -4.57 7.85
CA GLY A 29 -4.18 -3.25 7.23
C GLY A 29 -3.43 -3.29 5.90
N LEU A 30 -2.30 -3.99 5.82
CA LEU A 30 -1.54 -4.13 4.57
C LEU A 30 -2.33 -4.87 3.47
N ALA A 31 -2.96 -5.99 3.84
CA ALA A 31 -3.79 -6.73 2.89
C ALA A 31 -5.02 -5.92 2.44
N HIS A 32 -5.66 -5.19 3.36
CA HIS A 32 -6.80 -4.34 3.02
C HIS A 32 -6.39 -3.14 2.19
N TRP A 33 -5.37 -2.37 2.57
CA TRP A 33 -4.82 -1.25 1.80
C TRP A 33 -4.63 -1.62 0.32
N LEU A 34 -3.95 -2.74 0.04
CA LEU A 34 -3.66 -3.14 -1.33
C LEU A 34 -4.92 -3.61 -2.08
N VAL A 35 -5.76 -4.43 -1.45
CA VAL A 35 -6.90 -5.11 -2.09
C VAL A 35 -8.15 -4.23 -2.16
N SER A 36 -8.33 -3.34 -1.20
CA SER A 36 -9.44 -2.37 -1.13
C SER A 36 -9.00 -1.05 -1.73
N ASP A 37 -8.12 -0.32 -1.06
CA ASP A 37 -7.98 1.13 -1.29
C ASP A 37 -7.23 1.39 -2.59
N VAL A 38 -6.07 0.76 -2.77
CA VAL A 38 -5.29 0.89 -3.99
C VAL A 38 -6.05 0.32 -5.19
N ALA A 39 -6.62 -0.89 -5.07
CA ALA A 39 -7.38 -1.49 -6.15
C ALA A 39 -8.65 -0.70 -6.50
N SER A 40 -9.33 -0.11 -5.52
CA SER A 40 -10.46 0.81 -5.75
C SER A 40 -10.02 2.09 -6.44
N GLY A 41 -8.90 2.68 -6.04
CA GLY A 41 -8.30 3.84 -6.72
C GLY A 41 -8.00 3.53 -8.19
N ILE A 42 -7.42 2.37 -8.48
CA ILE A 42 -7.18 1.89 -9.84
C ILE A 42 -8.51 1.70 -10.59
N ALA A 43 -9.50 1.04 -9.99
CA ALA A 43 -10.81 0.83 -10.61
C ALA A 43 -11.48 2.17 -10.98
N SER A 44 -11.51 3.11 -10.04
CA SER A 44 -12.08 4.45 -10.21
C SER A 44 -11.38 5.23 -11.34
N ALA A 45 -10.04 5.24 -11.35
CA ALA A 45 -9.25 5.89 -12.40
C ALA A 45 -9.49 5.30 -13.80
N ASN A 46 -10.01 4.08 -13.88
CA ASN A 46 -10.27 3.36 -15.12
C ASN A 46 -11.77 3.27 -15.49
N GLY A 47 -12.63 4.02 -14.80
CA GLY A 47 -14.07 4.12 -15.09
C GLY A 47 -14.92 2.97 -14.55
N LEU A 48 -14.38 2.16 -13.65
CA LEU A 48 -15.06 1.02 -13.03
C LEU A 48 -15.65 1.42 -11.66
N ALA A 49 -16.69 2.26 -11.70
CA ALA A 49 -17.25 2.86 -10.49
C ALA A 49 -17.89 1.85 -9.53
N GLU A 50 -18.58 0.84 -10.08
CA GLU A 50 -19.23 -0.21 -9.27
C GLU A 50 -18.20 -1.09 -8.57
N GLU A 51 -17.16 -1.53 -9.28
CA GLU A 51 -16.04 -2.26 -8.70
C GLU A 51 -15.30 -1.43 -7.65
N ALA A 52 -15.08 -0.14 -7.91
CA ALA A 52 -14.40 0.75 -6.97
C ALA A 52 -15.17 0.89 -5.65
N ALA A 53 -16.50 1.04 -5.72
CA ALA A 53 -17.35 1.10 -4.53
C ALA A 53 -17.35 -0.23 -3.78
N TRP A 54 -17.52 -1.34 -4.50
CA TRP A 54 -17.51 -2.68 -3.93
C TRP A 54 -16.20 -3.00 -3.19
N LEU A 55 -15.05 -2.63 -3.77
CA LEU A 55 -13.74 -2.85 -3.16
C LEU A 55 -13.56 -2.06 -1.86
N ARG A 56 -14.07 -0.81 -1.79
CA ARG A 56 -14.00 0.02 -0.56
C ARG A 56 -14.81 -0.56 0.60
N ASP A 57 -15.88 -1.27 0.28
CA ASP A 57 -16.77 -1.90 1.26
C ASP A 57 -16.23 -3.26 1.76
N LEU A 58 -15.03 -3.67 1.33
CA LEU A 58 -14.42 -4.91 1.80
C LEU A 58 -14.21 -4.91 3.33
N PRO A 59 -14.50 -6.04 4.00
CA PRO A 59 -14.30 -6.17 5.43
C PRO A 59 -12.81 -6.18 5.78
N ILE A 60 -12.51 -6.02 7.07
CA ILE A 60 -11.17 -6.27 7.60
C ILE A 60 -10.81 -7.75 7.32
N PRO A 61 -9.64 -8.06 6.75
CA PRO A 61 -9.17 -9.43 6.59
C PRO A 61 -9.08 -10.11 7.98
N LYS A 62 -9.74 -11.25 8.17
CA LYS A 62 -9.66 -12.04 9.43
C LYS A 62 -9.16 -13.47 9.23
N GLY A 63 -8.81 -13.84 7.99
CA GLY A 63 -8.38 -15.18 7.64
C GLY A 63 -7.94 -15.28 6.19
N LEU A 64 -7.56 -16.50 5.79
CA LEU A 64 -6.96 -16.75 4.47
C LEU A 64 -7.97 -16.58 3.31
N ALA A 65 -9.24 -16.91 3.55
CA ALA A 65 -10.28 -16.83 2.54
C ALA A 65 -10.71 -15.37 2.27
N SER A 66 -10.61 -14.96 1.01
CA SER A 66 -11.14 -13.67 0.55
C SER A 66 -12.66 -13.70 0.46
N PRO A 67 -13.33 -12.54 0.57
CA PRO A 67 -14.77 -12.44 0.33
C PRO A 67 -15.18 -12.99 -1.05
N PRO A 68 -16.38 -13.61 -1.17
CA PRO A 68 -16.91 -14.08 -2.44
C PRO A 68 -16.93 -12.95 -3.49
N GLY A 69 -16.57 -13.26 -4.73
CA GLY A 69 -16.53 -12.28 -5.83
C GLY A 69 -15.28 -11.38 -5.86
N ALA A 70 -14.47 -11.30 -4.79
CA ALA A 70 -13.29 -10.42 -4.76
C ALA A 70 -12.27 -10.71 -5.87
N ASN A 71 -12.06 -11.99 -6.17
CA ASN A 71 -11.19 -12.40 -7.28
C ASN A 71 -11.73 -11.90 -8.63
N GLU A 72 -13.02 -12.10 -8.91
CA GLU A 72 -13.65 -11.71 -10.18
C GLU A 72 -13.64 -10.19 -10.37
N VAL A 73 -13.91 -9.43 -9.30
CA VAL A 73 -13.82 -7.97 -9.31
C VAL A 73 -12.39 -7.53 -9.66
N LEU A 74 -11.38 -8.07 -8.97
CA LEU A 74 -9.99 -7.71 -9.23
C LEU A 74 -9.47 -8.17 -10.59
N GLU A 75 -10.03 -9.23 -11.16
CA GLU A 75 -9.74 -9.66 -12.52
C GLU A 75 -10.22 -8.61 -13.53
N ARG A 76 -11.46 -8.12 -13.39
CA ARG A 76 -11.96 -7.02 -14.24
C ARG A 76 -11.13 -5.74 -14.09
N VAL A 77 -10.75 -5.39 -12.85
CA VAL A 77 -9.87 -4.24 -12.59
C VAL A 77 -8.50 -4.45 -13.24
N GLY A 78 -7.92 -5.64 -13.11
CA GLY A 78 -6.64 -6.02 -13.72
C GLY A 78 -6.69 -5.97 -15.24
N ASP A 79 -7.72 -6.55 -15.87
CA ASP A 79 -7.92 -6.54 -17.31
C ASP A 79 -8.05 -5.11 -17.85
N ARG A 80 -8.84 -4.28 -17.15
CA ARG A 80 -9.01 -2.88 -17.56
C ARG A 80 -7.71 -2.07 -17.42
N ALA A 81 -6.99 -2.22 -16.30
CA ALA A 81 -5.70 -1.57 -16.11
C ALA A 81 -4.67 -2.05 -17.13
N GLY A 82 -4.67 -3.33 -17.48
CA GLY A 82 -3.83 -3.92 -18.52
C GLY A 82 -4.14 -3.38 -19.92
N ALA A 83 -5.42 -3.18 -20.24
CA ALA A 83 -5.83 -2.57 -21.50
C ALA A 83 -5.32 -1.13 -21.62
N VAL A 84 -5.48 -0.32 -20.56
CA VAL A 84 -4.97 1.07 -20.53
C VAL A 84 -3.44 1.11 -20.61
N LEU A 85 -2.75 0.20 -19.94
CA LEU A 85 -1.30 0.05 -20.10
C LEU A 85 -0.93 -0.23 -21.55
N GLY A 86 -1.63 -1.15 -22.23
CA GLY A 86 -1.40 -1.47 -23.65
C GLY A 86 -1.59 -0.27 -24.57
N GLU A 87 -2.64 0.54 -24.33
CA GLU A 87 -2.90 1.78 -25.09
C GLU A 87 -1.75 2.79 -24.91
N VAL A 88 -1.36 3.09 -23.66
CA VAL A 88 -0.28 4.05 -23.36
C VAL A 88 1.07 3.53 -23.86
N TRP A 89 1.34 2.23 -23.75
CA TRP A 89 2.55 1.59 -24.26
C TRP A 89 2.69 1.77 -25.78
N ASN A 90 1.60 1.52 -26.51
CA ASN A 90 1.58 1.69 -27.97
C ASN A 90 1.80 3.16 -28.34
N GLU A 91 1.10 4.08 -27.68
CA GLU A 91 1.25 5.51 -27.91
C GLU A 91 2.69 6.00 -27.66
N THR A 92 3.35 5.54 -26.60
CA THR A 92 4.74 5.90 -26.32
C THR A 92 5.68 5.28 -27.37
N ASN A 93 5.42 4.04 -27.79
CA ASN A 93 6.22 3.35 -28.81
C ASN A 93 6.18 3.97 -30.20
N GLU A 94 5.05 4.56 -30.58
CA GLU A 94 4.92 5.31 -31.84
C GLU A 94 5.88 6.51 -31.89
N ARG A 95 6.29 7.04 -30.73
CA ARG A 95 7.21 8.18 -30.62
C ARG A 95 8.65 7.76 -30.37
N GLN A 96 8.87 6.70 -29.60
CA GLN A 96 10.18 6.14 -29.30
C GLN A 96 10.06 4.64 -29.15
N GLN A 97 10.86 3.86 -29.90
CA GLN A 97 10.95 2.41 -29.66
C GLN A 97 11.48 2.15 -28.24
N LEU A 98 10.59 1.74 -27.35
CA LEU A 98 10.92 1.34 -25.99
C LEU A 98 11.59 -0.04 -26.05
N GLU A 99 12.69 -0.20 -25.32
CA GLU A 99 13.31 -1.50 -25.14
C GLU A 99 12.38 -2.44 -24.37
N SER A 100 12.50 -3.75 -24.65
CA SER A 100 11.83 -4.77 -23.86
C SER A 100 12.33 -4.69 -22.42
N GLY A 101 11.49 -4.21 -21.50
CA GLY A 101 11.83 -4.05 -20.09
C GLY A 101 11.98 -2.61 -19.62
N PHE A 102 11.34 -1.62 -20.28
CA PHE A 102 11.14 -0.29 -19.70
C PHE A 102 10.70 -0.44 -18.23
N GLY A 103 11.60 -0.05 -17.32
CA GLY A 103 11.46 -0.31 -15.91
C GLY A 103 11.82 0.95 -15.14
N ASN A 104 10.80 1.62 -14.60
CA ASN A 104 11.03 2.63 -13.58
C ASN A 104 11.18 1.92 -12.23
N PRO A 105 12.35 2.02 -11.56
CA PRO A 105 12.57 1.36 -10.28
C PRO A 105 11.52 1.87 -9.29
N ARG A 106 10.87 0.93 -8.57
CA ARG A 106 9.87 1.29 -7.57
C ARG A 106 10.55 1.90 -6.35
N PRO A 107 9.90 2.85 -5.67
CA PRO A 107 10.43 3.36 -4.41
C PRO A 107 10.48 2.23 -3.37
N TYR A 108 11.50 2.25 -2.54
CA TYR A 108 11.81 1.18 -1.59
C TYR A 108 10.63 0.86 -0.65
N TRP A 109 9.93 1.89 -0.16
CA TRP A 109 8.78 1.71 0.73
C TRP A 109 7.67 0.87 0.09
N LEU A 110 7.43 1.05 -1.22
CA LEU A 110 6.40 0.31 -1.96
C LEU A 110 6.83 -1.15 -2.10
N GLU A 111 8.10 -1.41 -2.38
CA GLU A 111 8.63 -2.77 -2.47
C GLU A 111 8.49 -3.52 -1.14
N VAL A 112 8.82 -2.86 -0.03
CA VAL A 112 8.68 -3.42 1.32
C VAL A 112 7.21 -3.69 1.64
N ALA A 113 6.32 -2.71 1.45
CA ALA A 113 4.89 -2.86 1.73
C ALA A 113 4.29 -4.01 0.90
N LEU A 114 4.66 -4.13 -0.38
CA LEU A 114 4.23 -5.21 -1.24
C LEU A 114 4.78 -6.57 -0.78
N ALA A 115 6.08 -6.66 -0.48
CA ALA A 115 6.69 -7.89 0.02
C ALA A 115 6.00 -8.37 1.31
N ALA A 116 5.81 -7.46 2.26
CA ALA A 116 5.11 -7.69 3.50
C ALA A 116 3.67 -8.16 3.31
N THR A 117 2.92 -7.49 2.44
CA THR A 117 1.52 -7.86 2.13
C THR A 117 1.44 -9.33 1.67
N SER A 118 2.39 -9.79 0.84
CA SER A 118 2.43 -11.19 0.41
C SER A 118 2.88 -12.17 1.49
N GLN A 119 3.66 -11.73 2.47
CA GLN A 119 4.09 -12.57 3.59
C GLN A 119 2.98 -12.77 4.64
N THR A 120 1.94 -11.93 4.65
CA THR A 120 0.80 -12.06 5.58
C THR A 120 0.04 -13.39 5.44
N GLY A 121 0.04 -13.98 4.23
CA GLY A 121 -0.78 -15.14 3.89
C GLY A 121 -2.29 -14.85 3.81
N LEU A 122 -2.72 -13.63 4.15
CA LEU A 122 -4.11 -13.22 4.04
C LEU A 122 -4.46 -13.07 2.57
N TRP A 123 -5.61 -13.61 2.17
CA TRP A 123 -6.21 -13.24 0.89
C TRP A 123 -5.29 -13.46 -0.33
N VAL A 124 -4.45 -14.50 -0.29
CA VAL A 124 -3.33 -14.71 -1.24
C VAL A 124 -3.70 -14.51 -2.71
N GLY A 125 -4.83 -15.09 -3.14
CA GLY A 125 -5.29 -15.00 -4.52
C GLY A 125 -5.62 -13.57 -4.96
N VAL A 126 -6.35 -12.84 -4.12
CA VAL A 126 -6.76 -11.46 -4.40
C VAL A 126 -5.60 -10.48 -4.21
N VAL A 127 -4.72 -10.70 -3.22
CA VAL A 127 -3.47 -9.93 -3.07
C VAL A 127 -2.64 -10.04 -4.34
N ARG A 128 -2.45 -11.25 -4.88
CA ARG A 128 -1.69 -11.45 -6.12
C ARG A 128 -2.30 -10.70 -7.30
N ARG A 129 -3.64 -10.69 -7.43
CA ARG A 129 -4.34 -9.96 -8.50
C ARG A 129 -4.23 -8.44 -8.33
N ALA A 130 -4.44 -7.93 -7.11
CA ALA A 130 -4.27 -6.51 -6.78
C ALA A 130 -2.84 -6.03 -7.06
N ARG A 131 -1.81 -6.84 -6.75
CA ARG A 131 -0.42 -6.55 -7.12
C ARG A 131 -0.24 -6.38 -8.63
N ALA A 132 -0.82 -7.28 -9.43
CA ALA A 132 -0.72 -7.20 -10.89
C ALA A 132 -1.41 -5.93 -11.45
N ALA A 133 -2.59 -5.59 -10.93
CA ALA A 133 -3.28 -4.35 -11.28
C ALA A 133 -2.44 -3.11 -10.88
N LEU A 134 -1.86 -3.11 -9.67
CA LEU A 134 -0.96 -2.07 -9.19
C LEU A 134 0.25 -1.90 -10.11
N PHE A 135 0.91 -2.98 -10.52
CA PHE A 135 2.04 -2.90 -11.44
C PHE A 135 1.65 -2.36 -12.82
N SER A 136 0.44 -2.68 -13.29
CA SER A 136 -0.08 -2.13 -14.54
C SER A 136 -0.32 -0.62 -14.42
N ALA A 137 -0.91 -0.17 -13.31
CA ALA A 137 -1.15 1.24 -13.04
C ALA A 137 0.14 2.04 -12.84
N TYR A 138 1.10 1.51 -12.06
CA TYR A 138 2.42 2.10 -11.87
C TYR A 138 3.15 2.30 -13.20
N THR A 139 3.20 1.26 -14.03
CA THR A 139 3.86 1.31 -15.34
C THR A 139 3.12 2.28 -16.28
N THR A 140 1.80 2.32 -16.22
CA THR A 140 1.00 3.28 -17.00
C THR A 140 1.36 4.72 -16.64
N ALA A 141 1.43 5.05 -15.35
CA ALA A 141 1.78 6.40 -14.89
C ALA A 141 3.20 6.79 -15.33
N ALA A 142 4.16 5.88 -15.16
CA ALA A 142 5.53 6.04 -15.65
C ALA A 142 5.62 6.29 -17.17
N LEU A 143 4.83 5.58 -17.97
CA LEU A 143 4.81 5.75 -19.42
C LEU A 143 4.10 7.03 -19.85
N ARG A 144 3.12 7.50 -19.09
CA ARG A 144 2.48 8.80 -19.33
C ARG A 144 3.47 9.94 -19.12
N ASP A 145 4.22 9.90 -18.02
CA ASP A 145 5.33 10.83 -17.79
C ASP A 145 6.33 10.80 -18.94
N ARG A 146 6.75 9.60 -19.35
CA ARG A 146 7.63 9.46 -20.52
C ARG A 146 7.03 10.04 -21.80
N GLY A 147 5.73 9.83 -22.03
CA GLY A 147 5.00 10.38 -23.16
C GLY A 147 4.98 11.91 -23.15
N GLU A 148 4.87 12.53 -21.98
CA GLU A 148 4.95 13.99 -21.79
C GLU A 148 6.36 14.53 -22.07
N GLU A 149 7.40 13.88 -21.55
CA GLU A 149 8.79 14.24 -21.83
C GLU A 149 9.08 14.20 -23.33
N LEU A 150 8.60 13.17 -24.04
CA LEU A 150 8.75 13.03 -25.49
C LEU A 150 8.02 14.12 -26.27
N ARG A 151 6.98 14.74 -25.69
CA ARG A 151 6.30 15.92 -26.24
C ARG A 151 6.98 17.24 -25.87
N GLY A 152 8.11 17.18 -25.15
CA GLY A 152 8.84 18.35 -24.67
C GLY A 152 8.22 19.02 -23.45
N ILE A 153 7.30 18.33 -22.75
CA ILE A 153 6.71 18.79 -21.51
C ILE A 153 7.58 18.27 -20.37
N PRO A 154 8.21 19.15 -19.55
CA PRO A 154 9.01 18.70 -18.42
C PRO A 154 8.12 18.04 -17.36
N VAL A 155 8.55 16.88 -16.89
CA VAL A 155 7.92 16.17 -15.77
C VAL A 155 8.73 16.48 -14.52
N GLU A 156 8.25 17.44 -13.72
CA GLU A 156 8.84 17.81 -12.43
C GLU A 156 8.16 17.04 -11.27
N GLU A 157 8.39 17.44 -10.02
CA GLU A 157 7.66 16.98 -8.82
C GLU A 157 6.16 17.27 -8.99
N GLY A 158 5.41 16.32 -9.55
CA GLY A 158 4.02 16.52 -9.97
C GLY A 158 3.59 15.68 -11.18
N GLY A 159 4.51 14.99 -11.85
CA GLY A 159 4.19 13.99 -12.88
C GLY A 159 3.16 12.95 -12.44
N TRP A 160 2.54 12.28 -13.41
CA TRP A 160 1.56 11.22 -13.21
C TRP A 160 2.05 10.16 -12.22
N LEU A 161 3.30 9.72 -12.33
CA LEU A 161 3.87 8.70 -11.43
C LEU A 161 3.98 9.22 -10.00
N SER A 162 4.52 10.42 -9.82
CA SER A 162 4.70 11.02 -8.49
C SER A 162 3.36 11.27 -7.79
N THR A 163 2.37 11.80 -8.52
CA THR A 163 1.02 12.04 -8.01
C THR A 163 0.33 10.73 -7.64
N TRP A 164 0.44 9.70 -8.48
CA TRP A 164 -0.13 8.39 -8.21
C TRP A 164 0.53 7.72 -7.00
N LEU A 165 1.88 7.75 -6.91
CA LEU A 165 2.61 7.22 -5.76
C LEU A 165 2.24 7.95 -4.47
N GLY A 166 2.08 9.27 -4.52
CA GLY A 166 1.60 10.06 -3.39
C GLY A 166 0.22 9.58 -2.91
N SER A 167 -0.73 9.34 -3.82
CA SER A 167 -2.05 8.79 -3.45
C SER A 167 -1.94 7.41 -2.81
N VAL A 168 -1.18 6.49 -3.40
CA VAL A 168 -0.99 5.13 -2.89
C VAL A 168 -0.32 5.13 -1.52
N GLN A 169 0.63 6.05 -1.30
CA GLN A 169 1.27 6.24 -0.02
C GLN A 169 0.31 6.82 1.02
N MET A 170 -0.49 7.83 0.66
CA MET A 170 -1.51 8.41 1.55
C MET A 170 -2.54 7.36 1.97
N ASP A 171 -2.99 6.51 1.04
CA ASP A 171 -3.87 5.38 1.38
C ASP A 171 -3.20 4.46 2.40
N LEU A 172 -1.89 4.19 2.29
CA LEU A 172 -1.15 3.35 3.25
C LEU A 172 -1.11 3.99 4.65
N TRP A 173 -1.00 5.31 4.72
CA TRP A 173 -0.98 6.06 5.98
C TRP A 173 -2.26 5.90 6.80
N ASP A 174 -3.41 5.67 6.16
CA ASP A 174 -4.69 5.43 6.86
C ASP A 174 -4.70 4.10 7.65
N HIS A 175 -3.81 3.17 7.31
CA HIS A 175 -3.62 1.89 8.00
C HIS A 175 -2.46 1.91 8.98
N ALA A 176 -1.61 2.94 8.86
CA ALA A 176 -0.35 3.01 9.55
C ALA A 176 -0.46 3.71 10.91
N ARG A 177 0.57 3.50 11.72
CA ARG A 177 0.84 4.24 12.95
C ARG A 177 2.21 4.83 12.92
N GLN A 178 2.37 6.02 13.48
CA GLN A 178 3.69 6.59 13.64
C GLN A 178 4.38 6.02 14.88
N LEU A 179 5.63 5.59 14.71
CA LEU A 179 6.49 5.07 15.75
C LEU A 179 7.67 6.01 15.93
N THR A 180 7.82 6.56 17.14
CA THR A 180 8.91 7.48 17.48
C THR A 180 9.73 6.85 18.59
N TYR A 181 11.01 6.58 18.33
CA TYR A 181 11.92 6.10 19.36
C TYR A 181 12.52 7.29 20.12
N TRP A 182 12.46 7.24 21.46
CA TRP A 182 13.22 8.12 22.35
C TRP A 182 14.44 7.38 22.90
N PRO A 183 15.65 7.90 22.70
CA PRO A 183 16.85 7.33 23.31
C PRO A 183 16.74 7.43 24.84
N LEU A 184 17.04 6.33 25.54
CA LEU A 184 16.95 6.28 27.00
C LEU A 184 18.09 7.07 27.67
N THR A 185 19.23 7.16 27.01
CA THR A 185 20.40 7.92 27.46
C THR A 185 21.03 8.70 26.31
N ALA A 186 21.79 9.75 26.64
CA ALA A 186 22.39 10.68 25.66
C ALA A 186 23.48 10.06 24.75
N GLY A 187 23.71 8.75 24.83
CA GLY A 187 24.64 8.00 23.98
C GLY A 187 23.99 6.84 23.22
N ASP A 188 22.69 6.61 23.37
CA ASP A 188 22.01 5.51 22.70
C ASP A 188 21.76 5.84 21.23
N ASP A 189 22.04 4.87 20.37
CA ASP A 189 21.66 4.94 18.95
C ASP A 189 20.12 5.04 18.87
N PRO A 190 19.55 6.07 18.21
CA PRO A 190 18.11 6.20 17.99
C PRO A 190 17.43 4.96 17.39
N GLY A 191 18.18 4.08 16.72
CA GLY A 191 17.70 2.81 16.17
C GLY A 191 17.83 1.58 17.08
N SER A 192 18.32 1.72 18.32
CA SER A 192 18.54 0.58 19.21
C SER A 192 17.24 0.03 19.79
N LYS A 193 17.17 -1.30 19.96
CA LYS A 193 16.04 -2.01 20.62
C LYS A 193 15.90 -1.67 22.12
N GLU A 194 16.85 -0.92 22.68
CA GLU A 194 16.82 -0.46 24.07
C GLU A 194 16.07 0.87 24.22
N ASN A 195 15.68 1.53 23.13
CA ASN A 195 14.94 2.79 23.16
C ASN A 195 13.45 2.61 23.48
N ILE A 196 12.83 3.62 24.12
CA ILE A 196 11.38 3.64 24.32
C ILE A 196 10.70 4.05 23.01
N GLY A 197 9.90 3.16 22.42
CA GLY A 197 9.02 3.50 21.29
C GLY A 197 7.72 4.13 21.78
N LEU A 198 7.45 5.38 21.40
CA LEU A 198 6.13 6.00 21.52
C LEU A 198 5.37 5.80 20.21
N ILE A 199 4.13 5.35 20.32
CA ILE A 199 3.27 5.09 19.18
C ILE A 199 2.13 6.10 19.19
N VAL A 200 1.99 6.84 18.11
CA VAL A 200 1.03 7.94 18.02
C VAL A 200 0.01 7.65 16.92
N GLY A 201 -1.26 7.74 17.30
CA GLY A 201 -2.39 7.74 16.38
C GLY A 201 -2.73 6.36 15.82
N GLY A 202 -3.11 6.34 14.55
CA GLY A 202 -3.63 5.16 13.87
C GLY A 202 -5.15 5.06 13.93
N ASN A 203 -5.75 4.59 12.84
CA ASN A 203 -7.18 4.42 12.74
C ASN A 203 -7.64 3.28 13.70
N PRO A 204 -8.59 3.53 14.62
CA PRO A 204 -9.09 2.51 15.55
C PRO A 204 -9.68 1.26 14.87
N ARG A 205 -10.07 1.37 13.59
CA ARG A 205 -10.49 0.23 12.78
C ARG A 205 -9.40 -0.84 12.66
N TRP A 206 -8.16 -0.41 12.48
CA TRP A 206 -6.99 -1.28 12.28
C TRP A 206 -6.22 -1.53 13.57
N TRP A 207 -6.45 -0.67 14.57
CA TRP A 207 -5.77 -0.69 15.86
C TRP A 207 -6.77 -0.49 17.02
N PRO A 208 -7.59 -1.50 17.35
CA PRO A 208 -8.76 -1.35 18.22
C PRO A 208 -8.45 -1.20 19.72
N ASP A 209 -7.27 -1.61 20.18
CA ASP A 209 -6.92 -1.68 21.61
C ASP A 209 -6.52 -0.32 22.24
N ASP A 210 -6.59 0.78 21.48
CA ASP A 210 -6.16 2.12 21.92
C ASP A 210 -7.27 3.20 21.86
N ALA A 211 -8.54 2.81 21.91
CA ALA A 211 -9.50 3.72 22.55
C ALA A 211 -8.95 4.01 23.96
N PRO A 212 -8.93 5.27 24.47
CA PRO A 212 -8.41 5.56 25.78
C PRO A 212 -9.19 4.76 26.82
N GLN A 213 -8.63 3.62 27.23
CA GLN A 213 -9.08 2.88 28.38
C GLN A 213 -8.59 3.68 29.58
N ALA A 214 -9.43 4.61 30.04
CA ALA A 214 -9.30 5.17 31.37
C ALA A 214 -9.60 4.05 32.38
N GLU A 215 -8.66 3.13 32.56
CA GLU A 215 -8.69 2.22 33.68
C GLU A 215 -7.99 2.91 34.85
N SER A 216 -8.82 3.47 35.73
CA SER A 216 -8.42 3.87 37.07
C SER A 216 -7.88 2.64 37.81
N VAL A 217 -6.59 2.64 38.10
CA VAL A 217 -5.96 1.68 39.01
C VAL A 217 -6.42 2.04 40.43
N THR A 218 -7.28 1.21 41.03
CA THR A 218 -7.54 1.16 42.48
C THR A 218 -6.69 0.09 43.13
#